data_AF-A0A957C988-F1
#
_entry.id   AF-A0A957C988-F1
#
_cell.length_a   1.000
_cell.length_b   1.000
_cell.length_c   1.000
_cell.angle_alpha   90.00
_cell.angle_beta   90.00
_cell.angle_gamma   90.00
#
_symmetry.space_group_name_H-M   'P 1'
#
loop_
_entity.id
_entity.type
_entity.pdbx_description
1 polymer ?
#
loop_
_entity_poly.entity_id
_entity_poly.type
_entity_poly.pdbx_seq_one_letter_code
_entity_poly.pdbx_strand_id
1 'polypeptide(L)'
;MVNTTGTAPEQKKLISVKPIYIALAVILVVALLGGAVWGIIWLARTQAAAIEAVRDVLLIALALESCLFGVVLLFMLLMIIRLVNMLEFEIKPILEKTNETVGTIRGTTTFVSKNVVKPVTEARVHVAGIRQALKSLFGNPRNNIPR
;
A
#
# COMPACT_ATOMS: atom_id res chain seq x y z
N MET A 1 -46.89 32.36 -12.88
CA MET A 1 -46.98 30.99 -12.32
C MET A 1 -45.84 30.19 -12.95
N VAL A 2 -44.74 30.02 -12.23
CA VAL A 2 -43.54 29.30 -12.69
C VAL A 2 -43.72 27.83 -12.32
N ASN A 3 -43.76 26.94 -13.30
CA ASN A 3 -43.91 25.51 -13.07
C ASN A 3 -42.53 24.84 -13.14
N THR A 4 -41.93 24.58 -11.99
CA THR A 4 -40.73 23.74 -11.85
C THR A 4 -41.15 22.28 -11.71
N THR A 5 -41.19 21.53 -12.80
CA THR A 5 -41.16 20.05 -12.73
C THR A 5 -39.71 19.60 -12.81
N GLY A 6 -39.16 19.26 -11.64
CA GLY A 6 -37.84 18.66 -11.52
C GLY A 6 -37.75 17.37 -12.36
N THR A 7 -36.64 17.26 -13.06
CA THR A 7 -36.23 16.10 -13.84
C THR A 7 -36.13 14.87 -12.95
N ALA A 8 -36.91 13.83 -13.26
CA ALA A 8 -36.72 12.48 -12.72
C ALA A 8 -35.30 11.98 -13.06
N PRO A 9 -34.60 11.28 -12.14
CA PRO A 9 -33.24 10.85 -12.39
C PRO A 9 -33.26 9.85 -13.54
N GLU A 10 -32.51 10.17 -14.58
CA GLU A 10 -32.23 9.28 -15.69
C GLU A 10 -31.63 7.99 -15.12
N GLN A 11 -32.46 6.95 -14.97
CA GLN A 11 -32.00 5.60 -14.70
C GLN A 11 -31.12 5.21 -15.88
N LYS A 12 -29.82 5.38 -15.70
CA LYS A 12 -28.76 4.89 -16.58
C LYS A 12 -29.08 3.42 -16.83
N LYS A 13 -29.63 3.16 -18.02
CA LYS A 13 -30.04 1.83 -18.50
C LYS A 13 -28.79 0.96 -18.48
N LEU A 14 -28.57 0.30 -17.33
CA LEU A 14 -27.55 -0.71 -17.14
C LEU A 14 -27.68 -1.64 -18.34
N ILE A 15 -26.59 -1.77 -19.08
CA ILE A 15 -26.51 -2.40 -20.40
C ILE A 15 -27.34 -3.68 -20.37
N SER A 16 -28.57 -3.59 -20.90
CA SER A 16 -29.47 -4.72 -21.01
C SER A 16 -29.03 -5.48 -22.25
N VAL A 17 -27.90 -6.18 -22.15
CA VAL A 17 -27.60 -7.25 -23.08
C VAL A 17 -28.78 -8.21 -22.93
N LYS A 18 -29.55 -8.38 -24.01
CA LYS A 18 -30.69 -9.31 -23.99
C LYS A 18 -30.16 -10.65 -23.46
N PRO A 19 -30.83 -11.33 -22.53
CA PRO A 19 -30.34 -12.59 -21.95
C PRO A 19 -29.98 -13.63 -23.02
N ILE A 20 -30.56 -13.49 -24.21
CA ILE A 20 -30.22 -14.19 -25.44
C ILE A 20 -28.74 -14.11 -25.85
N TYR A 21 -28.07 -12.97 -25.68
CA TYR A 21 -26.64 -12.82 -26.01
C TYR A 21 -25.73 -13.53 -25.01
N ILE A 22 -26.09 -13.51 -23.72
CA ILE A 22 -25.35 -14.26 -22.69
C ILE A 22 -25.55 -15.77 -22.92
N ALA A 23 -26.78 -16.20 -23.19
CA ALA A 23 -27.07 -17.60 -23.52
C ALA A 23 -26.31 -18.06 -24.76
N LEU A 24 -26.25 -17.24 -25.81
CA LEU A 24 -25.53 -17.56 -27.04
C LEU A 24 -24.01 -17.63 -26.82
N ALA A 25 -23.44 -16.73 -26.01
CA ALA A 25 -22.03 -16.78 -25.65
C ALA A 25 -21.68 -18.05 -24.86
N VAL A 26 -22.52 -18.44 -23.89
CA VAL A 26 -22.33 -19.68 -23.11
C VAL A 26 -22.44 -20.90 -24.01
N ILE A 27 -23.42 -20.97 -24.90
CA ILE A 27 -23.59 -22.09 -25.84
C ILE A 27 -22.39 -22.21 -26.77
N LEU A 28 -21.86 -21.09 -27.25
CA LEU A 28 -20.69 -21.07 -28.13
C LEU A 28 -19.44 -21.57 -27.39
N VAL A 29 -19.23 -21.13 -26.15
CA VAL A 29 -18.13 -21.63 -25.29
C VAL A 29 -18.28 -23.14 -25.03
N VAL A 30 -19.48 -23.60 -24.70
CA VAL A 30 -19.75 -25.03 -24.46
C VAL A 30 -19.54 -25.86 -25.73
N ALA A 31 -19.96 -25.35 -26.89
CA ALA A 31 -19.74 -26.01 -28.18
C ALA A 31 -18.25 -26.07 -28.55
N LEU A 32 -17.48 -25.01 -28.29
CA LEU A 32 -16.02 -24.98 -28.47
C LEU A 32 -15.33 -25.99 -27.56
N LEU A 33 -15.69 -26.03 -26.28
CA LEU A 33 -15.13 -26.99 -25.32
C LEU A 33 -15.51 -28.43 -25.68
N GLY A 34 -16.78 -28.68 -26.03
CA GLY A 34 -17.26 -29.99 -26.45
C GLY A 34 -16.59 -30.46 -27.74
N GLY A 35 -16.44 -29.58 -28.72
CA GLY A 35 -15.72 -29.85 -29.97
C GLY A 35 -14.24 -30.12 -29.75
N ALA A 36 -13.59 -29.37 -28.85
CA ALA A 36 -12.20 -29.62 -28.47
C ALA A 36 -12.04 -30.99 -27.80
N VAL A 37 -12.89 -31.34 -26.83
CA VAL A 37 -12.86 -32.64 -26.15
C VAL A 37 -13.13 -33.77 -27.15
N TRP A 38 -14.13 -33.62 -28.01
CA TRP A 38 -14.45 -34.61 -29.04
C TRP A 38 -13.30 -34.80 -30.04
N GLY A 39 -12.68 -33.69 -30.47
CA GLY A 39 -11.50 -33.71 -31.34
C GLY A 39 -10.28 -34.38 -30.69
N ILE A 40 -10.02 -34.10 -29.41
CA ILE A 40 -8.95 -34.75 -28.64
C ILE A 40 -9.20 -36.26 -28.53
N ILE A 41 -10.43 -36.68 -28.22
CA ILE A 41 -10.78 -38.11 -28.13
C ILE A 41 -10.67 -38.80 -29.49
N TRP A 42 -11.11 -38.14 -30.57
CA TRP A 42 -11.02 -38.68 -31.92
C TRP A 42 -9.56 -38.83 -32.38
N LEU A 43 -8.71 -37.85 -32.08
CA LEU A 43 -7.27 -37.89 -32.35
C LEU A 43 -6.58 -38.98 -31.51
N ALA A 44 -6.95 -39.10 -30.23
CA ALA A 44 -6.48 -40.13 -29.30
C ALA A 44 -6.77 -41.56 -29.79
N ARG A 45 -7.93 -41.77 -30.42
CA ARG A 45 -8.30 -43.07 -30.98
C ARG A 45 -7.61 -43.37 -32.31
N THR A 46 -7.36 -42.34 -33.13
CA THR A 46 -6.81 -42.50 -34.48
C THR A 46 -5.28 -42.63 -34.48
N GLN A 47 -4.59 -41.96 -33.56
CA GLN A 47 -3.12 -41.92 -33.47
C GLN A 47 -2.60 -42.29 -32.07
N ALA A 48 -3.11 -43.39 -31.51
CA ALA A 48 -2.77 -43.83 -30.16
C ALA A 48 -1.24 -43.96 -29.93
N ALA A 49 -0.51 -44.56 -30.87
CA ALA A 49 0.93 -44.79 -30.74
C ALA A 49 1.76 -43.48 -30.66
N ALA A 50 1.39 -42.45 -31.44
CA ALA A 50 2.09 -41.16 -31.40
C ALA A 50 1.84 -40.43 -30.07
N ILE A 51 0.63 -40.54 -29.53
CA ILE A 51 0.25 -39.90 -28.27
C ILE A 51 0.91 -40.58 -27.07
N GLU A 52 1.13 -41.89 -27.11
CA GLU A 52 1.88 -42.60 -26.07
C GLU A 52 3.33 -42.12 -25.97
N ALA A 53 4.02 -41.97 -27.11
CA ALA A 53 5.39 -41.46 -27.13
C ALA A 53 5.48 -40.00 -26.64
N VAL A 54 4.54 -39.15 -27.06
CA VAL A 54 4.49 -37.75 -26.58
C VAL A 54 4.19 -37.69 -25.09
N ARG A 55 3.25 -38.48 -24.58
CA ARG A 55 2.95 -38.56 -23.14
C ARG A 55 4.18 -38.94 -22.33
N ASP A 56 4.94 -39.93 -22.78
CA ASP A 56 6.12 -40.41 -22.06
C ASP A 56 7.19 -39.31 -21.95
N VAL A 57 7.47 -38.61 -23.06
CA VAL A 57 8.39 -37.46 -23.08
C VAL A 57 7.90 -36.32 -22.17
N LEU A 58 6.59 -36.01 -22.20
CA LEU A 58 6.02 -34.96 -21.34
C LEU A 58 6.05 -35.33 -19.85
N LEU A 59 5.87 -36.60 -19.50
CA LEU A 59 5.99 -37.05 -18.11
C LEU A 59 7.43 -36.96 -17.61
N ILE A 60 8.41 -37.34 -18.44
CA ILE A 60 9.83 -37.16 -18.10
C ILE A 60 10.16 -35.67 -17.95
N ALA A 61 9.70 -34.83 -18.88
CA ALA A 61 9.90 -33.38 -18.80
C ALA A 61 9.26 -32.77 -17.54
N LEU A 62 8.01 -33.12 -17.23
CA LEU A 62 7.30 -32.69 -16.02
C LEU A 62 7.97 -33.21 -14.74
N ALA A 63 8.47 -34.44 -14.74
CA ALA A 63 9.21 -34.99 -13.59
C ALA A 63 10.49 -34.17 -13.34
N LEU A 64 11.25 -33.85 -14.39
CA LEU A 64 12.44 -33.00 -14.29
C LEU A 64 12.09 -31.58 -13.84
N GLU A 65 11.05 -30.98 -14.42
CA GLU A 65 10.56 -29.65 -14.05
C GLU A 65 10.08 -29.62 -12.59
N SER A 66 9.34 -30.63 -12.13
CA SER A 66 8.88 -30.71 -10.73
C SER A 66 10.04 -30.86 -9.75
N CYS A 67 11.10 -31.59 -10.11
CA CYS A 67 12.33 -31.67 -9.32
C CYS A 67 13.00 -30.30 -9.21
N LEU A 68 13.07 -29.56 -10.33
CA LEU A 68 13.60 -28.20 -10.36
C LEU A 68 12.76 -27.24 -9.51
N PHE A 69 11.43 -27.28 -9.63
CA PHE A 69 10.52 -26.49 -8.78
C PHE A 69 10.70 -26.83 -7.29
N GLY A 70 10.92 -28.10 -6.95
CA GLY A 70 11.22 -28.50 -5.58
C GLY A 70 12.45 -27.79 -5.01
N VAL A 71 13.52 -27.68 -5.80
CA VAL A 71 14.73 -26.94 -5.41
C VAL A 71 14.45 -25.44 -5.27
N VAL A 72 13.71 -24.85 -6.20
CA VAL A 72 13.32 -23.42 -6.13
C VAL A 72 12.49 -23.14 -4.87
N LEU A 73 11.56 -24.02 -4.50
CA LEU A 73 10.77 -23.88 -3.28
C LEU A 73 11.63 -23.94 -2.01
N LEU A 74 12.66 -24.80 -1.98
CA LEU A 74 13.63 -24.82 -0.88
C LEU A 74 14.40 -23.50 -0.78
N PHE A 75 14.89 -22.97 -1.91
CA PHE A 75 15.54 -21.65 -1.93
C PHE A 75 14.60 -20.54 -1.44
N MET A 76 13.34 -20.56 -1.85
CA MET A 76 12.34 -19.60 -1.38
C MET A 76 12.14 -19.69 0.13
N LEU A 77 12.07 -20.90 0.70
CA LEU A 77 11.97 -21.07 2.15
C LEU A 77 13.22 -20.52 2.86
N LEU A 78 14.42 -20.78 2.35
CA LEU A 78 15.66 -20.22 2.91
C LEU A 78 15.66 -18.69 2.86
N MET A 79 15.14 -18.10 1.79
CA MET A 79 15.00 -16.66 1.66
C MET A 79 14.03 -16.09 2.72
N ILE A 80 12.91 -16.75 2.96
CA ILE A 80 11.95 -16.35 4.01
C ILE A 80 12.61 -16.46 5.38
N ILE A 81 13.31 -17.55 5.68
CA ILE A 81 14.03 -17.73 6.95
C ILE A 81 15.02 -16.59 7.17
N ARG A 82 15.81 -16.23 6.16
CA ARG A 82 16.78 -15.12 6.26
C ARG A 82 16.07 -13.80 6.52
N LEU A 83 14.94 -13.55 5.86
CA LEU A 83 14.17 -12.33 6.06
C LEU A 83 13.60 -12.23 7.47
N VAL A 84 13.00 -13.32 7.98
CA VAL A 84 12.49 -13.41 9.35
C VAL A 84 13.62 -13.18 10.35
N ASN A 85 14.77 -13.82 10.15
CA ASN A 85 15.94 -13.67 11.02
C ASN A 85 16.43 -12.21 11.07
N MET A 86 16.53 -11.53 9.93
CA MET A 86 16.91 -10.11 9.88
C MET A 86 15.87 -9.22 10.57
N LEU A 87 14.58 -9.49 10.36
CA LEU A 87 13.50 -8.74 11.01
C LEU A 87 13.56 -8.88 12.54
N GLU A 88 13.78 -10.09 13.04
CA GLU A 88 13.80 -10.38 14.47
C GLU A 88 15.08 -9.88 15.17
N PHE A 89 16.24 -10.08 14.57
CA PHE A 89 17.53 -9.80 15.22
C PHE A 89 18.11 -8.42 14.90
N GLU A 90 17.71 -7.79 13.80
CA GLU A 90 18.27 -6.47 13.41
C GLU A 90 17.19 -5.38 13.47
N ILE A 91 16.07 -5.58 12.79
CA ILE A 91 15.06 -4.51 12.62
C ILE A 91 14.26 -4.27 13.92
N LYS A 92 13.82 -5.33 14.61
CA LYS A 92 13.05 -5.20 15.86
C LYS A 92 13.86 -4.46 16.95
N PRO A 93 15.15 -4.78 17.20
CA PRO A 93 15.96 -4.00 18.14
C PRO A 93 16.14 -2.55 17.73
N ILE A 94 16.33 -2.24 16.43
CA ILE A 94 16.43 -0.85 15.95
C ILE A 94 15.15 -0.07 16.29
N LEU A 95 13.99 -0.68 16.12
CA LEU A 95 12.71 -0.03 16.45
C LEU A 95 12.58 0.22 17.96
N GLU A 96 12.98 -0.74 18.79
CA GLU A 96 12.99 -0.59 20.26
C GLU A 96 13.93 0.54 20.70
N LYS A 97 15.16 0.56 20.19
CA LYS A 97 16.15 1.62 20.48
C LYS A 97 15.73 2.98 19.94
N THR A 98 15.01 3.02 18.84
CA THR A 98 14.39 4.25 18.34
C THR A 98 13.31 4.75 19.30
N ASN A 99 12.48 3.86 19.84
CA ASN A 99 11.46 4.24 20.81
C ASN A 99 12.07 4.78 22.11
N GLU A 100 13.11 4.11 22.65
CA GLU A 100 13.91 4.62 23.78
C GLU A 100 14.50 6.01 23.46
N THR A 101 15.09 6.18 22.28
CA THR A 101 15.69 7.46 21.82
C THR A 101 14.66 8.58 21.75
N VAL A 102 13.46 8.32 21.21
CA VAL A 102 12.36 9.30 21.19
C VAL A 102 11.96 9.70 22.61
N GLY A 103 11.91 8.74 23.54
CA GLY A 103 11.70 9.01 24.97
C GLY A 103 12.76 9.94 25.56
N THR A 104 14.04 9.64 25.33
CA THR A 104 15.17 10.46 25.79
C THR A 104 15.16 11.85 25.17
N ILE A 105 14.92 11.98 23.85
CA ILE A 105 14.84 13.28 23.17
C ILE A 105 13.72 14.14 23.74
N ARG A 106 12.55 13.55 24.01
CA ARG A 106 11.44 14.25 24.69
C ARG A 106 11.85 14.69 26.10
N GLY A 107 12.56 13.83 26.84
CA GLY A 107 13.12 14.15 28.15
C GLY A 107 14.10 15.30 28.11
N THR A 108 15.10 15.26 27.23
CA THR A 108 16.09 16.33 27.04
C THR A 108 15.43 17.62 26.60
N THR A 109 14.50 17.59 25.64
CA THR A 109 13.77 18.78 25.20
C THR A 109 12.96 19.38 26.34
N THR A 110 12.32 18.54 27.16
CA THR A 110 11.56 18.99 28.34
C THR A 110 12.48 19.58 29.41
N PHE A 111 13.63 18.95 29.66
CA PHE A 111 14.63 19.42 30.62
C PHE A 111 15.23 20.76 30.19
N VAL A 112 15.66 20.87 28.94
CA VAL A 112 16.21 22.11 28.37
C VAL A 112 15.13 23.19 28.35
N SER A 113 13.90 22.86 27.98
CA SER A 113 12.77 23.78 27.99
C SER A 113 12.52 24.35 29.40
N LYS A 114 12.41 23.50 30.43
CA LYS A 114 12.11 23.92 31.79
C LYS A 114 13.27 24.61 32.51
N ASN A 115 14.50 24.10 32.35
CA ASN A 115 15.63 24.53 33.16
C ASN A 115 16.55 25.56 32.48
N VAL A 116 16.48 25.70 31.16
CA VAL A 116 17.37 26.61 30.42
C VAL A 116 16.55 27.65 29.66
N VAL A 117 15.58 27.21 28.84
CA VAL A 117 14.80 28.13 28.00
C VAL A 117 13.89 29.01 28.84
N LYS A 118 13.03 28.41 29.69
CA LYS A 118 12.10 29.17 30.54
C LYS A 118 12.78 30.29 31.35
N PRO A 119 13.87 30.05 32.13
CA PRO A 119 14.50 31.12 32.90
C PRO A 119 15.13 32.21 32.03
N VAL A 120 15.69 31.86 30.87
CA VAL A 120 16.27 32.85 29.94
C VAL A 120 15.17 33.73 29.32
N THR A 121 14.03 33.15 28.97
CA THR A 121 12.90 33.91 28.41
C THR A 121 12.30 34.84 29.46
N GLU A 122 12.04 34.33 30.68
CA GLU A 122 11.52 35.13 31.79
C GLU A 122 12.46 36.30 32.13
N ALA A 123 13.78 36.07 32.17
CA ALA A 123 14.76 37.13 32.40
C ALA A 123 14.71 38.22 31.31
N ARG A 124 14.62 37.84 30.03
CA ARG A 124 14.49 38.79 28.92
C ARG A 124 13.17 39.56 28.98
N VAL A 125 12.07 38.89 29.32
CA VAL A 125 10.74 39.52 29.46
C VAL A 125 10.74 40.56 30.58
N HIS A 126 11.36 40.27 31.73
CA HIS A 126 11.49 41.25 32.81
C HIS A 126 12.30 42.47 32.39
N VAL A 127 13.46 42.27 31.75
CA VAL A 127 14.30 43.39 31.26
C VAL A 127 13.57 44.21 30.19
N ALA A 128 12.89 43.55 29.25
CA ALA A 128 12.11 44.22 28.21
C ALA A 128 10.92 45.01 28.80
N GLY A 129 10.22 44.42 29.78
CA GLY A 129 9.12 45.07 30.49
C GLY A 129 9.58 46.32 31.23
N ILE A 130 10.71 46.26 31.94
CA ILE A 130 11.32 47.42 32.61
C ILE A 130 11.70 48.49 31.59
N ARG A 131 12.38 48.11 30.51
CA ARG A 131 12.80 49.06 29.46
C ARG A 131 11.60 49.74 28.80
N GLN A 132 10.53 49.00 28.52
CA GLN A 132 9.31 49.54 27.94
C GLN A 132 8.54 50.43 28.92
N ALA A 133 8.48 50.06 30.20
CA ALA A 133 7.87 50.90 31.24
C ALA A 133 8.61 52.24 31.38
N LEU A 134 9.95 52.21 31.46
CA LEU A 134 10.77 53.43 31.49
C LEU A 134 10.60 54.26 30.21
N LYS A 135 10.58 53.61 29.04
CA LYS A 135 10.31 54.30 27.77
C LYS A 135 8.91 54.91 27.71
N SER A 136 7.90 54.29 28.32
CA SER A 136 6.54 54.85 28.36
C SER A 136 6.41 55.99 29.37
N LEU A 137 7.17 55.96 30.47
CA LEU A 137 7.16 56.98 31.51
C LEU A 137 7.99 58.22 31.13
N PHE A 138 9.14 58.02 30.49
CA PHE A 138 10.09 59.08 30.09
C PHE A 138 10.13 59.34 28.58
N GLY A 139 9.34 58.61 27.78
CA GLY A 139 9.27 58.78 26.34
C GLY A 139 8.30 59.89 25.97
N ASN A 140 8.84 60.92 25.35
CA ASN A 140 8.09 62.06 24.86
C ASN A 140 7.10 61.64 23.74
N PRO A 141 5.76 61.79 23.91
CA PRO A 141 4.75 61.23 22.99
C PRO A 141 4.62 61.93 21.62
N ARG A 142 5.58 62.76 21.17
CA ARG A 142 5.42 63.65 20.01
C ARG A 142 5.99 63.17 18.66
N ASN A 143 6.32 61.90 18.45
CA ASN A 143 6.93 61.47 17.17
C ASN A 143 6.24 60.35 16.38
N ASN A 144 5.04 59.91 16.74
CA ASN A 144 4.30 58.88 15.98
C ASN A 144 3.16 59.45 15.12
N ILE A 145 3.44 60.49 14.33
CA ILE A 145 2.51 60.97 13.29
C ILE A 145 3.01 60.44 11.94
N PRO A 146 2.32 59.47 11.31
CA PRO A 146 2.64 59.09 9.93
C PRO A 146 2.29 60.24 8.99
N ARG A 147 3.17 60.53 8.03
CA ARG A 147 2.87 61.33 6.85
C ARG A 147 2.46 60.42 5.70
#